data_AF-W9VU51-F1
#
_entry.id   AF-W9VU51-F1
#
_cell.length_a   1.000
_cell.length_b   1.000
_cell.length_c   1.000
_cell.angle_alpha   90.00
_cell.angle_beta   90.00
_cell.angle_gamma   90.00
#
_symmetry.space_group_name_H-M   'P 1'
#
loop_
_entity.id
_entity.type
_entity.pdbx_description
1 polymer ?
#
loop_
_entity_poly.entity_id
_entity_poly.type
_entity_poly.pdbx_seq_one_letter_code
_entity_poly.pdbx_strand_id
1 'polypeptide(L)'
;DDLDLFFHCWTRPHCPACLSASNPYPCSWCATSQTCVPNTISPYPFGILAPIKSADICPLAWRERWEMRARPFSCRCSSMTFLSVVVAVFGTLIGLLVIWSAVRLGRWAARRWKAR
;
A
#
# COMPACT_ATOMS: atom_id res chain seq x y z
N ASP A 1 -15.25 20.39 10.40
CA ASP A 1 -14.54 19.82 9.24
C ASP A 1 -14.19 18.34 9.37
N ASP A 2 -13.57 17.82 10.44
CA ASP A 2 -13.31 16.36 10.55
C ASP A 2 -14.60 15.52 10.62
N LEU A 3 -15.61 16.06 11.31
CA LEU A 3 -16.92 15.41 11.42
C LEU A 3 -17.67 15.42 10.08
N ASP A 4 -17.54 16.49 9.31
CA ASP A 4 -18.10 16.60 7.96
C ASP A 4 -17.44 15.61 7.00
N LEU A 5 -16.11 15.48 7.07
CA LEU A 5 -15.36 14.47 6.33
C LEU A 5 -15.80 13.06 6.71
N PHE A 6 -15.99 12.79 8.01
CA PHE A 6 -16.53 11.52 8.49
C PHE A 6 -17.90 11.23 7.88
N PHE A 7 -18.86 12.16 7.95
CA PHE A 7 -20.19 11.94 7.39
C PHE A 7 -20.17 11.78 5.86
N HIS A 8 -19.31 12.51 5.14
CA HIS A 8 -19.16 12.36 3.69
C HIS A 8 -18.65 10.98 3.27
N CYS A 9 -17.71 10.41 4.03
CA CYS A 9 -17.24 9.05 3.79
C CYS A 9 -18.27 8.03 4.28
N TRP A 10 -18.74 8.14 5.51
CA TRP A 10 -19.60 7.14 6.19
C TRP A 10 -20.93 6.91 5.49
N THR A 11 -21.52 7.93 4.88
CA THR A 11 -22.79 7.83 4.15
C THR A 11 -22.71 6.99 2.87
N ARG A 12 -21.52 6.54 2.44
CA ARG A 12 -21.33 5.75 1.22
C ARG A 12 -21.45 4.24 1.54
N PRO A 13 -22.52 3.56 1.08
CA PRO A 13 -22.83 2.20 1.52
C PRO A 13 -22.06 1.10 0.79
N HIS A 14 -21.36 1.41 -0.30
CA HIS A 14 -20.62 0.42 -1.07
C HIS A 14 -19.27 0.95 -1.54
N CYS A 15 -18.32 0.04 -1.73
CA CYS A 15 -16.96 0.36 -2.11
C CYS A 15 -16.87 1.28 -3.36
N PRO A 16 -17.58 1.01 -4.46
CA PRO A 16 -17.50 1.87 -5.65
C PRO A 16 -17.94 3.32 -5.40
N ALA A 17 -18.90 3.57 -4.51
CA ALA A 17 -19.33 4.92 -4.16
C ALA A 17 -18.32 5.61 -3.24
N CYS A 18 -17.78 4.87 -2.26
CA CYS A 18 -16.76 5.37 -1.35
C CYS A 18 -15.50 5.83 -2.10
N LEU A 19 -15.02 5.00 -3.03
CA LEU A 19 -13.78 5.21 -3.79
C LEU A 19 -14.04 5.70 -5.23
N SER A 20 -15.21 6.30 -5.49
CA SER A 20 -15.59 6.83 -6.81
C SER A 20 -14.73 8.03 -7.21
N ALA A 21 -14.32 8.14 -8.47
CA ALA A 21 -13.62 9.30 -9.01
C ALA A 21 -14.31 10.64 -8.67
N SER A 22 -15.64 10.64 -8.59
CA SER A 22 -16.47 11.78 -8.22
C SER A 22 -16.36 12.21 -6.75
N ASN A 23 -15.76 11.40 -5.87
CA ASN A 23 -15.59 11.72 -4.46
C ASN A 23 -14.24 12.41 -4.23
N PRO A 24 -14.19 13.74 -4.01
CA PRO A 24 -12.93 14.46 -3.80
C PRO A 24 -12.32 14.17 -2.42
N TYR A 25 -13.07 13.57 -1.50
CA TYR A 25 -12.64 13.36 -0.12
C TYR A 25 -11.70 12.15 0.02
N PRO A 26 -10.72 12.22 0.94
CA PRO A 26 -9.82 11.13 1.23
C PRO A 26 -10.52 10.04 2.06
N CYS A 27 -11.31 9.20 1.41
CA CYS A 27 -11.96 8.05 2.03
C CYS A 27 -11.23 6.74 1.74
N SER A 28 -11.33 5.77 2.65
CA SER A 28 -10.95 4.37 2.47
C SER A 28 -12.12 3.44 2.77
N TRP A 29 -12.10 2.26 2.16
CA TRP A 29 -13.11 1.23 2.33
C TRP A 29 -12.56 0.04 3.12
N CYS A 30 -13.18 -0.28 4.25
CA CYS A 30 -12.85 -1.43 5.07
C CYS A 30 -13.66 -2.63 4.57
N ALA A 31 -13.01 -3.59 3.91
CA ALA A 31 -13.71 -4.67 3.21
C ALA A 31 -14.45 -5.64 4.15
N THR A 32 -13.91 -5.89 5.34
CA THR A 32 -14.47 -6.84 6.31
C THR A 32 -15.71 -6.25 6.99
N SER A 33 -15.60 -5.04 7.52
CA SER A 33 -16.73 -4.33 8.14
C SER A 33 -17.72 -3.73 7.14
N GLN A 34 -17.35 -3.66 5.86
CA GLN A 34 -18.14 -3.02 4.80
C GLN A 34 -18.48 -1.54 5.10
N THR A 35 -17.52 -0.82 5.66
CA THR A 35 -17.68 0.58 6.06
C THR A 35 -16.72 1.49 5.29
N CYS A 36 -17.18 2.70 4.98
CA CYS A 36 -16.35 3.75 4.39
C CYS A 36 -15.90 4.72 5.50
N VAL A 37 -14.59 4.88 5.65
CA VAL A 37 -13.98 5.64 6.74
C VAL A 37 -13.08 6.75 6.19
N PRO A 38 -12.94 7.89 6.90
CA PRO A 38 -12.02 8.94 6.49
C PRO A 38 -10.56 8.48 6.68
N ASN A 39 -9.70 8.81 5.73
CA ASN A 39 -8.28 8.48 5.74
C ASN A 39 -7.44 9.75 5.61
N THR A 40 -7.21 10.41 6.73
CA THR A 40 -6.38 11.62 6.83
C THR A 40 -4.91 11.31 7.13
N ILE A 41 -4.59 10.05 7.42
CA ILE A 41 -3.28 9.61 7.91
C ILE A 41 -2.26 9.48 6.76
N SER A 42 -2.76 9.17 5.56
CA SER A 42 -1.95 9.12 4.35
C SER A 42 -2.35 10.22 3.36
N PRO A 43 -1.38 10.91 2.75
CA PRO A 43 -1.68 11.93 1.75
C PRO A 43 -2.38 11.30 0.55
N TYR A 44 -3.52 11.89 0.17
CA TYR A 44 -4.24 11.53 -1.05
C TYR A 44 -3.33 11.77 -2.28
N PRO A 45 -3.27 10.85 -3.26
CA PRO A 45 -4.12 9.68 -3.48
C PRO A 45 -3.57 8.36 -2.90
N PHE A 46 -2.48 8.35 -2.14
CA PHE A 46 -1.83 7.11 -1.67
C PHE A 46 -2.44 6.54 -0.38
N GLY A 47 -3.77 6.53 -0.29
CA GLY A 47 -4.50 6.02 0.87
C GLY A 47 -4.24 4.54 1.16
N ILE A 48 -3.78 3.79 0.15
CA ILE A 48 -3.50 2.35 0.26
C ILE A 48 -2.37 2.01 1.26
N LEU A 49 -1.51 2.98 1.58
CA LEU A 49 -0.40 2.84 2.53
C LEU A 49 -0.81 3.13 3.98
N ALA A 50 -2.04 3.55 4.22
CA ALA A 50 -2.50 3.93 5.56
C ALA A 50 -2.41 2.80 6.62
N PRO A 51 -2.60 1.50 6.31
CA PRO A 51 -2.42 0.40 7.29
C PRO A 51 -1.04 0.30 7.91
N ILE A 52 -0.03 0.85 7.22
CA ILE A 52 1.36 0.86 7.69
C ILE A 52 1.51 1.91 8.79
N LYS A 53 0.83 3.06 8.65
CA LYS A 53 0.93 4.17 9.60
C LYS A 53 0.05 3.97 10.84
N SER A 54 -1.09 3.29 10.68
CA SER A 54 -2.05 3.12 11.76
C SER A 54 -2.88 1.85 11.56
N ALA A 55 -3.05 1.07 12.63
CA ALA A 55 -3.90 -0.12 12.62
C ALA A 55 -5.38 0.20 12.84
N ASP A 56 -5.70 1.38 13.38
CA ASP A 56 -7.04 1.74 13.89
C ASP A 56 -7.88 2.57 12.89
N ILE A 57 -7.57 2.52 11.60
CA ILE A 57 -8.35 3.22 10.56
C ILE A 57 -9.74 2.61 10.41
N CYS A 58 -9.79 1.29 10.50
CA CYS A 58 -11.00 0.51 10.35
C CYS A 58 -11.55 0.08 11.71
N PRO A 59 -12.87 -0.12 11.85
CA PRO A 59 -13.51 -0.41 13.14
C PRO A 59 -13.08 -1.73 13.79
N LEU A 60 -12.67 -2.74 13.02
CA LEU A 60 -12.05 -3.99 13.53
C LEU A 60 -10.52 -3.88 13.68
N ALA A 61 -9.98 -2.67 13.58
CA ALA A 61 -8.58 -2.31 13.76
C ALA A 61 -7.61 -3.29 13.05
N TRP A 62 -6.67 -3.86 13.80
CA TRP A 62 -5.62 -4.76 13.30
C TRP A 62 -6.13 -5.92 12.44
N ARG A 63 -7.32 -6.46 12.70
CA ARG A 63 -7.83 -7.65 11.99
C ARG A 63 -8.17 -7.37 10.53
N GLU A 64 -8.58 -6.15 10.20
CA GLU A 64 -9.03 -5.81 8.83
C GLU A 64 -8.16 -4.76 8.14
N ARG A 65 -7.15 -4.21 8.83
CA ARG A 65 -6.30 -3.15 8.27
C ARG A 65 -5.69 -3.51 6.93
N TRP A 66 -5.31 -4.78 6.70
CA TRP A 66 -4.66 -5.21 5.46
C TRP A 66 -5.63 -5.47 4.30
N GLU A 67 -6.89 -5.69 4.63
CA GLU A 67 -7.99 -5.87 3.67
C GLU A 67 -8.66 -4.55 3.29
N MET A 68 -8.14 -3.42 3.81
CA MET A 68 -8.64 -2.12 3.41
C MET A 68 -8.33 -1.85 1.94
N ARG A 69 -9.23 -1.09 1.31
CA ARG A 69 -9.16 -0.67 -0.08
C ARG A 69 -9.15 0.84 -0.13
N ALA A 70 -8.32 1.40 -0.97
CA ALA A 70 -8.21 2.83 -1.11
C ALA A 70 -7.86 3.19 -2.54
N ARG A 71 -8.01 4.47 -2.87
CA ARG A 71 -7.48 5.02 -4.11
C ARG A 71 -5.94 4.91 -4.10
N PRO A 72 -5.30 4.81 -5.29
CA PRO A 72 -5.88 4.88 -6.63
C PRO A 72 -6.46 3.55 -7.16
N PHE A 73 -6.20 2.42 -6.51
CA PHE A 73 -6.62 1.10 -7.01
C PHE A 73 -8.11 0.77 -6.75
N SER A 74 -8.79 1.66 -6.02
CA SER A 74 -10.22 1.60 -5.70
C SER A 74 -10.59 0.23 -5.13
N CYS A 75 -11.66 -0.41 -5.63
CA CYS A 75 -12.19 -1.65 -5.07
C CYS A 75 -11.51 -2.91 -5.58
N ARG A 76 -10.53 -2.79 -6.48
CA ARG A 76 -9.94 -3.93 -7.19
C ARG A 76 -8.73 -4.52 -6.47
N CYS A 77 -8.09 -3.75 -5.58
CA CYS A 77 -6.86 -4.15 -4.91
C CYS A 77 -6.96 -3.85 -3.41
N SER A 78 -6.57 -4.81 -2.57
CA SER A 78 -6.40 -4.55 -1.13
C SER A 78 -4.98 -4.06 -0.86
N SER A 79 -4.81 -3.37 0.27
CA SER A 79 -3.49 -2.92 0.74
C SER A 79 -2.49 -4.07 0.85
N MET A 80 -2.94 -5.27 1.25
CA MET A 80 -2.09 -6.46 1.31
C MET A 80 -1.50 -6.82 -0.04
N THR A 81 -2.34 -6.97 -1.07
CA THR A 81 -1.89 -7.37 -2.41
C THR A 81 -0.91 -6.35 -2.99
N PHE A 82 -1.22 -5.06 -2.85
CA PHE A 82 -0.34 -4.01 -3.31
C PHE A 82 1.04 -4.07 -2.65
N LEU A 83 1.08 -4.21 -1.32
CA LEU A 83 2.33 -4.29 -0.57
C LEU A 83 3.12 -5.56 -0.91
N SER A 84 2.46 -6.70 -1.07
CA SER A 84 3.12 -7.93 -1.48
C SER A 84 3.80 -7.79 -2.85
N VAL A 85 3.12 -7.18 -3.83
CA VAL A 85 3.70 -6.94 -5.17
C VAL A 85 4.88 -5.97 -5.09
N VAL A 86 4.74 -4.88 -4.33
CA VAL A 86 5.82 -3.90 -4.13
C VAL A 86 7.06 -4.57 -3.52
N VAL A 87 6.87 -5.32 -2.43
CA VAL A 87 7.97 -6.05 -1.76
C VAL A 87 8.61 -7.07 -2.71
N ALA A 88 7.83 -7.79 -3.51
CA ALA A 88 8.36 -8.76 -4.47
C ALA A 88 9.22 -8.09 -5.57
N VAL A 89 8.76 -6.97 -6.13
CA VAL A 89 9.50 -6.23 -7.16
C VAL A 89 10.81 -5.67 -6.60
N PHE A 90 10.78 -5.01 -5.44
CA PHE A 90 12.01 -4.49 -4.84
C PHE A 90 12.96 -5.60 -4.39
N GLY A 91 12.44 -6.68 -3.80
CA GLY A 91 13.24 -7.83 -3.39
C GLY A 91 13.95 -8.50 -4.56
N THR A 92 13.27 -8.66 -5.69
CA THR A 92 13.88 -9.24 -6.91
C THR A 92 14.95 -8.32 -7.50
N LEU A 93 14.70 -7.01 -7.61
CA LEU A 93 15.69 -6.05 -8.09
C LEU A 93 16.94 -6.01 -7.21
N ILE A 94 16.76 -5.96 -5.88
CA ILE A 94 17.87 -5.98 -4.92
C ILE A 94 18.65 -7.31 -5.05
N GLY A 95 17.95 -8.44 -5.14
CA GLY A 95 18.58 -9.75 -5.34
C GLY A 95 19.45 -9.80 -6.60
N LEU A 96 18.96 -9.27 -7.73
CA LEU A 96 19.73 -9.20 -8.97
C LEU A 96 20.97 -8.30 -8.84
N LEU A 97 20.84 -7.15 -8.18
CA LEU A 97 21.98 -6.24 -7.93
C LEU A 97 23.04 -6.89 -7.04
N VAL A 98 22.62 -7.60 -5.99
CA VAL A 98 23.53 -8.34 -5.10
C VAL A 98 24.27 -9.43 -5.87
N ILE A 99 23.56 -10.24 -6.66
CA ILE A 99 24.19 -11.29 -7.49
C ILE A 99 25.17 -10.66 -8.49
N TRP A 100 24.76 -9.59 -9.18
CA TRP A 100 25.60 -8.94 -10.18
C TRP A 100 26.87 -8.34 -9.57
N SER A 101 26.75 -7.64 -8.44
CA SER A 101 27.90 -7.08 -7.72
C SER A 101 28.84 -8.16 -7.20
N ALA A 102 28.31 -9.25 -6.64
CA ALA A 102 29.09 -10.40 -6.18
C ALA A 102 29.87 -11.05 -7.34
N VAL A 103 29.22 -11.29 -8.48
CA VAL A 103 29.89 -11.83 -9.68
C VAL A 103 30.96 -10.88 -10.19
N ARG A 104 30.71 -9.57 -10.21
CA ARG A 104 31.67 -8.57 -10.67
C ARG A 104 32.89 -8.50 -9.76
N LEU A 105 32.68 -8.51 -8.43
CA LEU A 105 33.74 -8.53 -7.43
C LEU A 105 34.55 -9.83 -7.51
N GLY A 106 33.90 -10.98 -7.62
CA GLY A 106 34.55 -12.27 -7.80
C GLY A 106 35.41 -12.33 -9.07
N ARG A 107 34.88 -11.86 -10.20
CA ARG A 107 35.64 -11.78 -11.47
C ARG A 107 36.79 -10.78 -11.40
N TRP A 108 36.61 -9.65 -10.72
CA TRP A 108 37.70 -8.68 -10.51
C TRP A 108 38.81 -9.28 -9.64
N ALA A 109 38.46 -9.93 -8.54
CA ALA A 109 39.41 -10.62 -7.68
C ALA A 109 40.15 -11.72 -8.45
N ALA A 110 39.45 -12.59 -9.18
CA ALA A 110 40.07 -13.65 -9.97
C ALA A 110 41.07 -13.12 -11.01
N ARG A 111 40.75 -12.00 -11.68
CA ARG A 111 41.70 -11.34 -12.60
C ARG A 111 42.92 -10.78 -11.88
N ARG A 112 42.75 -10.17 -10.70
CA ARG A 112 43.85 -9.63 -9.91
C ARG A 112 44.77 -10.72 -9.36
N TRP A 113 44.21 -11.90 -9.06
CA TRP A 113 44.97 -13.07 -8.62
C TRP A 113 45.77 -13.71 -9.76
N LYS A 114 45.23 -13.78 -10.99
CA LYS A 114 45.97 -14.27 -12.16
C LYS A 114 47.06 -13.33 -12.67
N ALA A 115 47.02 -12.06 -12.31
CA ALA A 115 48.00 -11.05 -12.73
C ALA A 115 49.18 -10.90 -11.74
N ARG A 116 49.19 -11.67 -10.66
CA ARG A 116 50.32 -11.85 -9.74
C ARG A 116 50.95 -13.19 -10.01
#